data_AF-A0A662VK43-F1
#
_entry.id   AF-A0A662VK43-F1
#
_cell.length_a   1.000
_cell.length_b   1.000
_cell.length_c   1.000
_cell.angle_alpha   90.00
_cell.angle_beta   90.00
_cell.angle_gamma   90.00
#
_symmetry.space_group_name_H-M   'P 1'
#
loop_
_entity.id
_entity.type
_entity.pdbx_description
1 polymer ?
#
loop_
_entity_poly.entity_id
_entity_poly.type
_entity_poly.pdbx_seq_one_letter_code
_entity_poly.pdbx_strand_id
1 'polypeptide(L)'
;STTGKKTKLKRFDSNGKIYIPKFVRELFRGCYFAIEVVDGKIVLDPIKIEDFEENKLVKKEFEKVKRGCDEGYRAGCSPQQ
;
A
#
# COMPACT_ATOMS: atom_id res chain seq x y z
N SER A 1 32.82 17.39 -8.42
CA SER A 1 31.46 17.81 -8.81
C SER A 1 30.82 16.67 -9.57
N THR A 2 29.96 15.89 -8.93
CA THR A 2 29.23 14.78 -9.57
C THR A 2 28.06 15.37 -10.35
N THR A 3 28.25 15.52 -11.66
CA THR A 3 27.26 16.05 -12.61
C THR A 3 26.09 15.06 -12.71
N GLY A 4 25.11 15.18 -11.81
CA GLY A 4 23.86 14.42 -11.89
C GLY A 4 23.17 14.73 -13.22
N LYS A 5 23.04 13.72 -14.09
CA LYS A 5 22.30 13.86 -15.36
C LYS A 5 20.90 14.39 -15.05
N LYS A 6 20.59 15.62 -15.48
CA LYS A 6 19.23 16.20 -15.41
C LYS A 6 18.26 15.26 -16.14
N THR A 7 17.56 14.44 -15.38
CA THR A 7 16.56 13.53 -15.90
C THR A 7 15.30 14.36 -16.17
N LYS A 8 14.75 14.28 -17.39
CA LYS A 8 13.55 15.04 -17.74
C LYS A 8 12.41 14.66 -16.78
N LEU A 9 11.79 15.66 -16.17
CA LEU A 9 10.61 15.48 -15.33
C LEU A 9 9.53 14.74 -16.14
N LYS A 10 9.09 13.58 -15.64
CA LYS A 10 7.99 12.83 -16.24
C LYS A 10 6.68 13.38 -15.69
N ARG A 11 5.78 13.77 -16.59
CA ARG A 11 4.43 14.20 -16.24
C ARG A 11 3.51 12.99 -16.15
N PHE A 12 2.53 13.08 -15.25
CA PHE A 12 1.37 12.20 -15.27
C PHE A 12 0.53 12.47 -16.53
N ASP A 13 -0.16 11.45 -17.02
CA ASP A 13 -1.16 11.62 -18.06
C ASP A 13 -2.44 12.28 -17.50
N SER A 14 -3.41 12.55 -18.36
CA SER A 14 -4.69 13.17 -17.98
C SER A 14 -5.52 12.34 -16.99
N ASN A 15 -5.20 11.06 -16.82
CA ASN A 15 -5.86 10.16 -15.88
C ASN A 15 -5.05 10.00 -14.59
N GLY A 16 -3.99 10.79 -14.40
CA GLY A 16 -3.12 10.70 -13.22
C GLY A 16 -2.21 9.48 -13.22
N LYS A 17 -1.93 8.86 -14.37
CA LYS A 17 -1.03 7.69 -14.48
C LYS A 17 0.37 8.11 -14.87
N ILE A 18 1.37 7.40 -14.36
CA ILE A 18 2.78 7.55 -14.74
C ILE A 18 3.30 6.27 -15.36
N TYR A 19 4.09 6.40 -16.42
CA TYR A 19 4.72 5.26 -17.07
C TYR A 19 5.99 4.83 -16.33
N ILE A 20 5.96 3.62 -15.78
CA ILE A 20 7.12 2.96 -15.16
C ILE A 20 7.96 2.26 -16.24
N PRO A 21 9.28 2.51 -16.38
CA PRO A 21 10.11 1.89 -17.42
C PRO A 21 10.08 0.36 -17.44
N LYS A 22 10.24 -0.25 -18.64
CA LYS A 22 10.16 -1.71 -18.85
C LYS A 22 11.05 -2.51 -17.89
N PHE A 23 12.30 -2.12 -17.72
CA PHE A 23 13.25 -2.83 -16.85
C PHE A 23 12.79 -2.85 -15.38
N VAL A 24 12.15 -1.79 -14.88
CA VAL A 24 11.60 -1.75 -13.51
C VAL A 24 10.43 -2.72 -13.39
N ARG A 25 9.55 -2.77 -14.39
CA ARG A 25 8.41 -3.72 -14.41
C ARG A 25 8.86 -5.17 -14.48
N GLU A 26 9.98 -5.44 -15.15
CA GLU A 26 10.57 -6.78 -15.22
C GLU A 26 11.22 -7.17 -13.88
N LEU A 27 11.92 -6.23 -13.23
CA LEU A 27 12.55 -6.47 -11.93
C LEU A 27 11.52 -6.79 -10.82
N PHE A 28 10.35 -6.15 -10.86
CA PHE A 28 9.27 -6.32 -9.88
C PHE A 28 8.05 -7.02 -10.48
N ARG A 29 8.26 -7.96 -11.40
CA ARG A 29 7.18 -8.73 -12.01
C ARG A 29 6.45 -9.52 -10.93
N GLY A 30 5.11 -9.49 -10.95
CA GLY A 30 4.30 -10.22 -9.97
C GLY A 30 4.24 -9.55 -8.58
N CYS A 31 4.57 -8.26 -8.50
CA CYS A 31 4.35 -7.46 -7.30
C CYS A 31 3.20 -6.47 -7.51
N TYR A 32 2.47 -6.19 -6.44
CA TYR A 32 1.74 -4.93 -6.28
C TYR A 32 2.69 -3.86 -5.73
N PHE A 33 2.32 -2.59 -5.84
CA PHE A 33 3.05 -1.50 -5.20
C PHE A 33 2.16 -0.78 -4.21
N ALA A 34 2.59 -0.71 -2.95
CA ALA A 34 2.08 0.29 -2.05
C ALA A 34 2.61 1.67 -2.47
N ILE A 35 1.76 2.68 -2.39
CA ILE A 35 2.09 4.05 -2.76
C ILE A 35 2.08 4.89 -1.49
N GLU A 36 3.20 5.51 -1.19
CA GLU A 36 3.35 6.41 -0.04
C GLU A 36 4.02 7.72 -0.46
N VAL A 37 3.80 8.78 0.33
CA VAL A 37 4.49 10.07 0.14
C VAL A 37 5.42 10.29 1.33
N VAL A 38 6.72 10.27 1.06
CA VAL A 38 7.78 10.45 2.06
C VAL A 38 8.68 11.58 1.60
N ASP A 39 8.87 12.59 2.46
CA ASP A 39 9.70 13.77 2.17
C ASP A 39 9.38 14.44 0.81
N GLY A 40 8.09 14.54 0.48
CA GLY A 40 7.61 15.11 -0.77
C GLY A 40 7.87 14.26 -2.02
N LYS A 41 8.30 13.00 -1.85
CA LYS A 41 8.53 12.04 -2.93
C LYS A 41 7.48 10.95 -2.90
N ILE A 42 7.03 10.52 -4.07
CA ILE A 42 6.21 9.33 -4.21
C ILE A 42 7.14 8.11 -4.15
N VAL A 43 6.92 7.25 -3.17
CA VAL A 43 7.61 5.99 -2.98
C VAL A 43 6.69 4.86 -3.44
N LEU A 44 7.23 3.96 -4.26
CA LEU A 44 6.54 2.75 -4.72
C LEU A 44 7.23 1.55 -4.05
N ASP A 45 6.58 0.97 -3.05
CA ASP A 45 7.13 -0.15 -2.29
C ASP A 45 6.54 -1.49 -2.81
N PRO A 46 7.35 -2.39 -3.38
CA PRO A 46 6.86 -3.63 -3.96
C PRO A 46 6.41 -4.63 -2.89
N ILE A 47 5.21 -5.16 -3.05
CA ILE A 47 4.61 -6.21 -2.21
C ILE A 47 4.36 -7.42 -3.11
N LYS A 48 4.87 -8.60 -2.72
CA LYS A 48 4.61 -9.83 -3.47
C LYS A 48 3.11 -10.16 -3.41
N ILE A 49 2.56 -10.69 -4.50
CA ILE A 49 1.13 -11.01 -4.57
C ILE A 49 0.69 -12.00 -3.48
N GLU A 50 1.56 -12.96 -3.13
CA GLU A 50 1.34 -13.92 -2.04
C GLU A 50 1.12 -13.20 -0.71
N ASP A 51 2.02 -12.27 -0.36
CA ASP A 51 1.94 -11.44 0.85
C ASP A 51 0.74 -10.50 0.81
N PHE A 52 0.32 -10.04 -0.37
CA PHE A 52 -0.81 -9.13 -0.53
C PHE A 52 -2.16 -9.80 -0.22
N GLU A 53 -2.38 -11.01 -0.71
CA GLU A 53 -3.61 -11.75 -0.42
C GLU A 53 -3.70 -12.18 1.04
N GLU A 54 -2.58 -12.58 1.65
CA GLU A 54 -2.52 -12.88 3.08
C GLU A 54 -2.84 -11.64 3.93
N ASN A 55 -2.25 -10.47 3.60
CA ASN A 55 -2.56 -9.21 4.27
C ASN A 55 -4.03 -8.79 4.11
N LYS A 56 -4.65 -9.08 2.97
CA LYS A 56 -6.06 -8.78 2.72
C LYS A 56 -6.98 -9.66 3.57
N LEU A 57 -6.61 -10.92 3.78
CA LEU A 57 -7.33 -11.84 4.67
C LEU A 57 -7.19 -11.42 6.13
N VAL A 58 -5.98 -11.11 6.58
CA VAL A 58 -5.71 -10.64 7.96
C VAL A 58 -6.48 -9.34 8.26
N LYS A 59 -6.48 -8.37 7.33
CA LYS A 59 -7.28 -7.14 7.50
C LYS A 59 -8.77 -7.42 7.63
N LYS A 60 -9.33 -8.32 6.83
CA LYS A 60 -10.74 -8.73 6.93
C LYS A 60 -11.05 -9.40 8.27
N GLU A 61 -10.13 -10.21 8.79
CA GLU A 61 -10.30 -10.88 10.06
C GLU A 61 -10.23 -9.90 11.24
N PHE A 62 -9.25 -8.99 11.24
CA PHE A 62 -9.18 -7.90 12.21
C PHE A 62 -10.44 -7.03 12.21
N GLU A 63 -10.99 -6.72 11.04
CA GLU A 63 -12.22 -5.93 10.92
C GLU A 63 -13.44 -6.68 11.46
N LYS A 64 -13.53 -8.01 11.24
CA LYS A 64 -14.57 -8.86 11.84
C LYS A 64 -14.46 -8.90 13.37
N VAL A 65 -13.24 -9.09 13.90
CA VAL A 65 -12.98 -9.12 15.35
C VAL A 65 -13.36 -7.78 15.97
N LYS A 66 -12.95 -6.67 15.36
CA LYS A 66 -13.29 -5.33 15.83
C LYS A 66 -14.79 -5.09 15.89
N ARG A 67 -15.54 -5.48 14.84
CA ARG A 67 -17.01 -5.40 14.85
C ARG A 67 -17.64 -6.25 15.95
N GLY A 68 -17.16 -7.47 16.17
CA GLY A 68 -17.64 -8.34 17.24
C GLY A 68 -17.40 -7.74 18.63
N CYS A 69 -16.25 -7.11 18.86
CA CYS A 69 -15.96 -6.39 20.11
C CYS A 69 -16.87 -5.17 20.31
N ASP A 70 -17.10 -4.37 19.26
CA ASP A 70 -17.98 -3.21 19.31
C ASP A 70 -19.46 -3.62 19.56
N GLU A 71 -19.91 -4.73 18.96
CA GLU A 71 -21.24 -5.31 19.20
C GLU A 71 -21.38 -5.84 20.64
N GLY A 72 -20.37 -6.53 21.16
CA GLY A 72 -20.34 -7.00 22.55
C GLY A 72 -20.36 -5.86 23.58
N TYR A 73 -19.67 -4.75 23.29
CA TYR A 73 -19.71 -3.54 24.12
C TYR A 73 -21.09 -2.87 24.07
N ARG A 74 -21.71 -2.80 22.89
CA ARG A 74 -23.07 -2.24 22.70
C ARG A 74 -24.16 -3.10 23.35
N ALA A 75 -23.94 -4.41 23.49
CA ALA A 75 -24.83 -5.36 24.14
C ALA A 75 -24.74 -5.34 25.69
N GLY A 76 -23.95 -4.44 26.29
CA GLY A 76 -23.95 -4.20 27.73
C GLY A 76 -23.08 -5.13 28.56
N CYS A 77 -22.14 -5.88 27.95
CA CYS A 77 -21.13 -6.60 28.70
C CYS A 77 -20.13 -5.61 29.34
N SER A 78 -20.42 -5.21 30.58
CA SER A 78 -19.46 -4.47 31.41
C SER A 78 -18.27 -5.38 31.75
N PRO A 79 -17.01 -4.91 31.62
CA PRO A 79 -15.87 -5.65 32.14
C PRO A 79 -16.07 -5.87 33.64
N GLN A 80 -16.15 -7.12 34.07
CA GLN A 80 -16.10 -7.45 35.48
C GLN A 80 -14.67 -7.15 35.96
N GLN A 81 -14.52 -6.06 36.70
CA GLN A 81 -13.31 -5.76 37.49
C GLN A 81 -13.22 -6.71 38.68
#